data_AF-A0A9Q8QRK1-F1
#
_entry.id   AF-A0A9Q8QRK1-F1
#
_cell.length_a   1.000
_cell.length_b   1.000
_cell.length_c   1.000
_cell.angle_alpha   90.00
_cell.angle_beta   90.00
_cell.angle_gamma   90.00
#
_symmetry.space_group_name_H-M   'P 1'
#
loop_
_entity.id
_entity.type
_entity.pdbx_description
1 polymer ?
#
loop_
_entity_poly.entity_id
_entity_poly.type
_entity_poly.pdbx_seq_one_letter_code
_entity_poly.pdbx_strand_id
1 'polypeptide(L)'
;MTHNAVEKIVQSMEETYITHTLSLWTRNSERGQLPLPWQGQAAGRGGGFDTLDKAMVVWEDVVRRDAKVKEGEEAPPRRRVDIIVSPWKTVGCALLGWSGGTTFQRDLRRYCKREMGLKFDSSGIRRRADGEWMDLESSRRGPGAPPEPAPNMETAERRVFEGLMLAWRPPEERCTG
;
A
#
# COMPACT_ATOMS: atom_id res chain seq x y z
N MET A 1 -6.23 3.00 14.63
CA MET A 1 -7.23 2.31 13.76
C MET A 1 -7.18 2.97 12.39
N THR A 2 -6.89 2.23 11.31
CA THR A 2 -6.79 2.76 9.94
C THR A 2 -8.13 2.79 9.19
N HIS A 3 -9.18 2.25 9.81
CA HIS A 3 -10.51 2.14 9.22
C HIS A 3 -11.09 3.50 8.81
N ASN A 4 -11.46 3.64 7.54
CA ASN A 4 -11.93 4.87 6.89
C ASN A 4 -11.04 6.10 7.13
N ALA A 5 -9.75 5.89 7.44
CA ALA A 5 -8.85 7.01 7.72
C ALA A 5 -8.62 7.87 6.47
N VAL A 6 -8.60 7.27 5.27
CA VAL A 6 -8.39 7.99 4.02
C VAL A 6 -9.49 9.04 3.76
N GLU A 7 -10.75 8.72 4.06
CA GLU A 7 -11.87 9.66 3.90
C GLU A 7 -11.69 10.86 4.81
N LYS A 8 -11.36 10.62 6.08
CA LYS A 8 -11.13 11.68 7.07
C LYS A 8 -9.95 12.56 6.70
N ILE A 9 -8.86 11.97 6.18
CA ILE A 9 -7.68 12.71 5.71
C ILE A 9 -8.09 13.63 4.55
N VAL A 10 -8.76 13.09 3.53
CA VAL A 10 -9.19 13.87 2.37
C VAL A 10 -10.10 15.01 2.79
N GLN A 11 -11.16 14.73 3.55
CA GLN A 11 -12.10 15.75 4.05
C GLN A 11 -11.40 16.85 4.84
N SER A 12 -10.42 16.51 5.68
CA SER A 12 -9.68 17.50 6.47
C SER A 12 -8.78 18.43 5.65
N MET A 13 -8.47 18.05 4.40
CA MET A 13 -7.52 18.75 3.53
C MET A 13 -8.19 19.44 2.33
N GLU A 14 -9.48 19.21 2.08
CA GLU A 14 -10.22 19.81 0.95
C GLU A 14 -10.26 21.35 0.98
N GLU A 15 -10.21 21.95 2.18
CA GLU A 15 -10.24 23.41 2.33
C GLU A 15 -8.86 24.08 2.20
N THR A 16 -7.77 23.30 2.22
CA THR A 16 -6.40 23.84 2.32
C THR A 16 -5.47 23.39 1.21
N TYR A 17 -5.55 22.11 0.83
CA TYR A 17 -4.54 21.47 -0.01
C TYR A 17 -5.10 20.60 -1.14
N ILE A 18 -6.30 20.03 -0.99
CA ILE A 18 -6.89 19.14 -1.99
C ILE A 18 -7.95 19.90 -2.77
N THR A 19 -7.71 20.13 -4.05
CA THR A 19 -8.66 20.87 -4.91
C THR A 19 -9.65 19.95 -5.62
N HIS A 20 -9.22 18.71 -5.94
CA HIS A 20 -10.04 17.72 -6.64
C HIS A 20 -9.72 16.33 -6.13
N THR A 21 -10.75 15.52 -5.90
CA THR A 21 -10.62 14.09 -5.62
C THR A 21 -10.91 13.31 -6.91
N LEU A 22 -9.87 12.72 -7.51
CA LEU A 22 -9.98 11.97 -8.77
C LEU A 22 -10.56 10.58 -8.53
N SER A 23 -10.18 9.96 -7.42
CA SER A 23 -10.67 8.65 -7.01
C SER A 23 -10.48 8.46 -5.51
N LEU A 24 -11.41 7.76 -4.89
CA LEU A 24 -11.38 7.41 -3.47
C LEU A 24 -11.82 5.95 -3.34
N TRP A 25 -11.00 5.12 -2.72
CA TRP A 25 -11.30 3.71 -2.47
C TRP A 25 -11.13 3.39 -0.99
N THR A 26 -12.12 2.72 -0.42
CA THR A 26 -12.16 2.24 0.96
C THR A 26 -12.27 0.72 1.04
N ARG A 27 -11.85 0.04 -0.03
CA ARG A 27 -11.99 -1.43 -0.18
C ARG A 27 -11.36 -2.21 0.96
N ASN A 28 -10.26 -1.75 1.55
CA ASN A 28 -9.65 -2.46 2.68
C ASN A 28 -10.49 -2.29 3.94
N SER A 29 -11.00 -1.08 4.18
CA SER A 29 -11.94 -0.81 5.27
C SER A 29 -13.24 -1.60 5.15
N GLU A 30 -13.82 -1.67 3.96
CA GLU A 30 -15.01 -2.49 3.66
C GLU A 30 -14.81 -3.98 4.03
N ARG A 31 -13.56 -4.46 4.00
CA ARG A 31 -13.18 -5.82 4.40
C ARG A 31 -12.71 -5.95 5.85
N GLY A 32 -12.90 -4.95 6.69
CA GLY A 32 -12.42 -4.94 8.07
C GLY A 32 -10.89 -4.92 8.18
N GLN A 33 -10.21 -4.32 7.21
CA GLN A 33 -8.74 -4.26 7.13
C GLN A 33 -8.11 -5.67 7.06
N LEU A 34 -8.83 -6.62 6.45
CA LEU A 34 -8.32 -7.93 6.10
C LEU A 34 -7.79 -7.91 4.66
N PRO A 35 -6.75 -8.71 4.34
CA PRO A 35 -6.26 -8.81 2.96
C PRO A 35 -7.37 -9.34 2.02
N LEU A 36 -7.15 -9.40 0.70
CA LEU A 36 -8.22 -9.82 -0.22
C LEU A 36 -8.71 -11.27 -0.03
N PRO A 37 -10.03 -11.53 0.10
CA PRO A 37 -10.55 -12.88 0.17
C PRO A 37 -10.14 -13.71 -1.06
N TRP A 38 -9.80 -14.98 -0.81
CA TRP A 38 -9.44 -15.93 -1.86
C TRP A 38 -10.72 -16.48 -2.50
N GLN A 39 -10.91 -16.27 -3.80
CA GLN A 39 -12.06 -16.73 -4.58
C GLN A 39 -11.79 -18.04 -5.36
N GLY A 40 -10.84 -18.86 -4.91
CA GLY A 40 -10.46 -20.08 -5.63
C GLY A 40 -9.30 -19.91 -6.62
N GLN A 41 -8.78 -21.03 -7.12
CA GLN A 41 -7.80 -21.03 -8.22
C GLN A 41 -8.39 -20.55 -9.56
N ALA A 42 -9.73 -20.66 -9.72
CA ALA A 42 -10.48 -20.27 -10.91
C ALA A 42 -10.87 -18.78 -10.96
N ALA A 43 -10.60 -18.01 -9.89
CA ALA A 43 -10.88 -16.57 -9.87
C ALA A 43 -10.13 -15.87 -11.02
N GLY A 44 -10.90 -15.26 -11.93
CA GLY A 44 -10.40 -14.61 -13.14
C GLY A 44 -9.45 -13.42 -12.87
N ARG A 45 -8.91 -12.86 -13.97
CA ARG A 45 -7.97 -11.71 -14.01
C ARG A 45 -8.55 -10.36 -13.52
N GLY A 46 -9.46 -10.35 -12.54
CA GLY A 46 -10.32 -9.19 -12.22
C GLY A 46 -9.90 -8.34 -11.02
N GLY A 47 -8.83 -8.68 -10.31
CA GLY A 47 -8.36 -7.85 -9.17
C GLY A 47 -7.49 -6.69 -9.66
N GLY A 48 -7.83 -5.46 -9.26
CA GLY A 48 -6.97 -4.29 -9.48
C GLY A 48 -5.57 -4.45 -8.88
N PHE A 49 -4.67 -3.54 -9.23
CA PHE A 49 -3.25 -3.56 -8.82
C PHE A 49 -3.08 -3.70 -7.29
N ASP A 50 -3.92 -3.03 -6.51
CA ASP A 50 -3.95 -3.15 -5.06
C ASP A 50 -5.37 -2.95 -4.52
N THR A 51 -5.56 -3.22 -3.23
CA THR A 51 -6.84 -3.06 -2.55
C THR A 51 -6.74 -2.41 -1.18
N LEU A 52 -5.68 -1.63 -0.97
CA LEU A 52 -5.56 -0.70 0.15
C LEU A 52 -6.57 0.44 -0.01
N ASP A 53 -6.86 1.07 1.12
CA ASP A 53 -7.60 2.32 1.13
C ASP A 53 -6.70 3.41 0.57
N LYS A 54 -7.19 4.18 -0.40
CA LYS A 54 -6.37 5.19 -1.09
C LYS A 54 -7.22 6.27 -1.75
N ALA A 55 -6.62 7.44 -1.93
CA ALA A 55 -7.22 8.57 -2.62
C ALA A 55 -6.21 9.18 -3.60
N MET A 56 -6.60 9.32 -4.87
CA MET A 56 -5.81 10.05 -5.85
C MET A 56 -6.40 11.45 -5.96
N VAL A 57 -5.59 12.46 -5.70
CA VAL A 57 -6.05 13.84 -5.53
C VAL A 57 -5.19 14.81 -6.33
N VAL A 58 -5.74 15.99 -6.58
CA VAL A 58 -4.98 17.14 -7.08
C VAL A 58 -4.65 18.05 -5.90
N TRP A 59 -3.36 18.09 -5.55
CA TRP A 59 -2.80 18.90 -4.49
C TRP A 59 -2.37 20.27 -5.00
N GLU A 60 -2.79 21.33 -4.30
CA GLU A 60 -2.40 22.72 -4.54
C GLU A 60 -2.49 23.49 -3.22
N ASP A 61 -1.51 24.32 -2.89
CA ASP A 61 -1.57 25.17 -1.69
C ASP A 61 -2.58 26.30 -1.89
N VAL A 62 -3.83 26.08 -1.46
CA VAL A 62 -4.96 27.00 -1.67
C VAL A 62 -4.74 28.29 -0.90
N VAL A 63 -4.17 28.21 0.31
CA VAL A 63 -3.87 29.38 1.14
C VAL A 63 -2.85 30.27 0.43
N ARG A 64 -1.77 29.70 -0.12
CA ARG A 64 -0.80 30.46 -0.90
C ARG A 64 -1.40 31.02 -2.20
N ARG A 65 -2.29 30.26 -2.85
CA ARG A 65 -2.97 30.69 -4.08
C ARG A 65 -3.80 31.94 -3.82
N ASP A 66 -4.57 31.95 -2.74
CA ASP A 66 -5.48 33.04 -2.36
C ASP A 66 -4.73 34.21 -1.72
N ALA A 67 -3.62 33.94 -1.01
CA ALA A 67 -2.75 34.95 -0.42
C ALA A 67 -1.82 35.65 -1.44
N LYS A 68 -1.97 35.39 -2.75
CA LYS A 68 -1.29 36.14 -3.81
C LYS A 68 -1.74 37.60 -3.83
N VAL A 69 -1.11 38.39 -2.98
CA VAL A 69 -1.30 39.83 -2.76
C VAL A 69 -0.12 40.64 -3.34
N LYS A 70 0.85 40.01 -4.01
CA LYS A 70 2.01 40.71 -4.61
C LYS A 70 2.22 40.31 -6.07
N GLU A 71 2.23 41.31 -6.96
CA GLU A 71 2.60 41.17 -8.36
C GLU A 71 4.00 40.55 -8.47
N GLY A 72 4.12 39.45 -9.23
CA GLY A 72 5.41 38.82 -9.57
C GLY A 72 5.64 37.41 -9.02
N GLU A 73 4.84 36.90 -8.08
CA GLU A 73 4.97 35.49 -7.64
C GLU A 73 4.25 34.52 -8.59
N GLU A 74 4.86 33.37 -8.90
CA GLU A 74 4.23 32.28 -9.66
C GLU A 74 3.13 31.58 -8.85
N ALA A 75 2.12 31.04 -9.54
CA ALA A 75 1.03 30.33 -8.88
C ALA A 75 1.57 29.05 -8.21
N PRO A 76 1.02 28.63 -7.06
CA PRO A 76 1.43 27.37 -6.47
C PRO A 76 1.21 26.24 -7.49
N PRO A 77 2.21 25.37 -7.71
CA PRO A 77 2.09 24.29 -8.67
C PRO A 77 1.05 23.26 -8.22
N ARG A 78 0.20 22.86 -9.17
CA ARG A 78 -0.79 21.79 -9.00
C ARG A 78 -0.13 20.44 -9.26
N ARG A 79 -0.25 19.50 -8.34
CA ARG A 79 0.38 18.17 -8.43
C ARG A 79 -0.64 17.07 -8.23
N ARG A 80 -0.48 15.96 -8.94
CA ARG A 80 -1.19 14.73 -8.59
C ARG A 80 -0.51 14.09 -7.38
N VAL A 81 -1.28 13.75 -6.36
CA VAL A 81 -0.81 13.08 -5.15
C VAL A 81 -1.67 11.85 -4.91
N ASP A 82 -1.03 10.72 -4.67
CA ASP A 82 -1.70 9.46 -4.34
C ASP A 82 -1.49 9.18 -2.84
N ILE A 83 -2.56 9.29 -2.04
CA ILE A 83 -2.57 9.02 -0.59
C ILE A 83 -2.98 7.56 -0.37
N ILE A 84 -2.18 6.79 0.34
CA ILE A 84 -2.41 5.36 0.57
C ILE A 84 -2.37 5.07 2.08
N VAL A 85 -3.32 4.28 2.57
CA VAL A 85 -3.41 3.89 3.97
C VAL A 85 -3.30 2.37 4.11
N SER A 86 -2.36 1.92 4.95
CA SER A 86 -2.18 0.51 5.29
C SER A 86 -2.18 0.30 6.82
N PRO A 87 -2.80 -0.78 7.32
CA PRO A 87 -2.53 -1.27 8.67
C PRO A 87 -1.05 -1.52 8.93
N TRP A 88 -0.59 -1.33 10.17
CA TRP A 88 0.79 -1.63 10.55
C TRP A 88 1.18 -3.09 10.30
N LYS A 89 0.24 -4.03 10.48
CA LYS A 89 0.44 -5.48 10.23
C LYS A 89 0.73 -5.84 8.76
N THR A 90 0.55 -4.90 7.83
CA THR A 90 0.70 -5.10 6.38
C THR A 90 1.46 -3.94 5.74
N VAL A 91 2.25 -3.19 6.53
CA VAL A 91 2.93 -1.98 6.06
C VAL A 91 4.10 -2.32 5.15
N GLY A 92 4.80 -3.42 5.44
CA GLY A 92 5.86 -3.97 4.59
C GLY A 92 5.33 -4.39 3.22
N CYS A 93 4.17 -5.06 3.17
CA CYS A 93 3.50 -5.40 1.91
C CYS A 93 3.08 -4.14 1.14
N ALA A 94 2.60 -3.10 1.84
CA ALA A 94 2.22 -1.83 1.22
C ALA A 94 3.42 -1.12 0.59
N LEU A 95 4.54 -1.02 1.33
CA LEU A 95 5.79 -0.44 0.84
C LEU A 95 6.31 -1.21 -0.36
N LEU A 96 6.41 -2.53 -0.24
CA LEU A 96 6.86 -3.39 -1.33
C LEU A 96 5.96 -3.22 -2.55
N GLY A 97 4.64 -3.15 -2.38
CA GLY A 97 3.68 -3.02 -3.46
C GLY A 97 3.68 -1.66 -4.17
N TRP A 98 4.16 -0.59 -3.53
CA TRP A 98 4.08 0.79 -4.03
C TRP A 98 5.42 1.48 -4.26
N SER A 99 6.56 0.83 -3.97
CA SER A 99 7.91 1.40 -4.14
C SER A 99 8.71 0.85 -5.32
N GLY A 100 8.15 -0.07 -6.12
CA GLY A 100 8.85 -0.71 -7.25
C GLY A 100 8.23 -0.39 -8.61
N GLY A 101 8.96 -0.69 -9.70
CA GLY A 101 8.47 -0.54 -11.07
C GLY A 101 7.42 -1.58 -11.47
N THR A 102 6.72 -1.32 -12.58
CA THR A 102 5.63 -2.19 -13.09
C THR A 102 6.10 -3.62 -13.32
N THR A 103 7.26 -3.82 -13.95
CA THR A 103 7.81 -5.16 -14.20
C THR A 103 8.22 -5.85 -12.90
N PHE A 104 8.82 -5.13 -11.95
CA PHE A 104 9.23 -5.68 -10.65
C PHE A 104 8.00 -6.23 -9.92
N GLN A 105 6.92 -5.44 -9.86
CA GLN A 105 5.67 -5.86 -9.23
C GLN A 105 5.03 -7.06 -9.93
N ARG A 106 5.06 -7.10 -11.26
CA ARG A 106 4.54 -8.22 -12.05
C ARG A 106 5.32 -9.50 -11.76
N ASP A 107 6.63 -9.42 -11.75
CA ASP A 107 7.50 -10.57 -11.58
C ASP A 107 7.50 -11.06 -10.13
N LEU A 108 7.44 -10.16 -9.14
CA LEU A 108 7.23 -10.50 -7.74
C LEU A 108 5.92 -11.30 -7.54
N ARG A 109 4.80 -10.81 -8.11
CA ARG A 109 3.51 -11.51 -8.02
C ARG A 109 3.54 -12.85 -8.75
N ARG A 110 4.26 -12.94 -9.88
CA ARG A 110 4.46 -14.19 -10.62
C ARG A 110 5.29 -15.19 -9.80
N TYR A 111 6.38 -14.74 -9.18
CA TYR A 111 7.23 -15.53 -8.29
C TYR A 111 6.43 -16.08 -7.11
N CYS A 112 5.73 -15.19 -6.38
CA CYS A 112 4.87 -15.60 -5.27
C CYS A 112 3.85 -16.66 -5.71
N LYS A 113 3.23 -16.48 -6.88
CA LYS A 113 2.25 -17.43 -7.41
C LYS A 113 2.86 -18.78 -7.78
N ARG A 114 3.98 -18.79 -8.50
CA ARG A 114 4.53 -19.99 -9.14
C ARG A 114 5.46 -20.77 -8.23
N GLU A 115 6.35 -20.08 -7.53
CA GLU A 115 7.40 -20.70 -6.73
C GLU A 115 6.94 -20.94 -5.28
N MET A 116 6.10 -20.05 -4.74
CA MET A 116 5.71 -20.09 -3.32
C MET A 116 4.29 -20.60 -3.09
N GLY A 117 3.46 -20.71 -4.14
CA GLY A 117 2.03 -20.99 -3.97
C GLY A 117 1.29 -19.92 -3.17
N LEU A 118 1.77 -18.67 -3.21
CA LEU A 118 1.25 -17.52 -2.48
C LEU A 118 0.53 -16.54 -3.42
N LYS A 119 -0.38 -15.75 -2.86
CA LYS A 119 -0.98 -14.57 -3.49
C LYS A 119 -0.49 -13.35 -2.73
N PHE A 120 0.30 -12.53 -3.41
CA PHE A 120 0.79 -11.24 -2.91
C PHE A 120 -0.09 -10.10 -3.45
N ASP A 121 -0.46 -9.18 -2.56
CA ASP A 121 -0.94 -7.83 -2.90
C ASP A 121 -0.53 -6.83 -1.80
N SER A 122 -0.69 -5.53 -2.05
CA SER A 122 -0.24 -4.48 -1.12
C SER A 122 -0.97 -4.47 0.23
N SER A 123 -2.08 -5.22 0.38
CA SER A 123 -2.82 -5.41 1.64
C SER A 123 -2.44 -6.70 2.37
N GLY A 124 -1.52 -7.51 1.84
CA GLY A 124 -0.96 -8.68 2.53
C GLY A 124 -0.71 -9.90 1.62
N ILE A 125 -0.27 -10.99 2.25
CA ILE A 125 0.08 -12.24 1.58
C ILE A 125 -0.84 -13.36 2.05
N ARG A 126 -1.25 -14.23 1.12
CA ARG A 126 -2.10 -15.38 1.43
C ARG A 126 -1.60 -16.66 0.77
N ARG A 127 -1.80 -17.79 1.43
CA ARG A 127 -1.59 -19.10 0.83
C ARG A 127 -2.70 -19.37 -0.20
N ARG A 128 -2.34 -19.89 -1.38
CA ARG A 128 -3.32 -20.18 -2.44
C ARG A 128 -4.08 -21.49 -2.23
N ALA A 129 -3.62 -22.35 -1.34
CA ALA A 129 -4.23 -23.65 -1.07
C ALA A 129 -5.55 -23.52 -0.30
N ASP A 130 -5.56 -22.65 0.72
CA ASP A 130 -6.65 -22.51 1.69
C ASP A 130 -7.07 -21.04 1.93
N GLY A 131 -6.33 -20.06 1.37
CA GLY A 131 -6.61 -18.64 1.54
C GLY A 131 -6.13 -18.06 2.87
N GLU A 132 -5.38 -18.82 3.68
CA GLU A 132 -4.83 -18.40 4.97
C GLU A 132 -3.96 -17.15 4.81
N TRP A 133 -4.15 -16.16 5.68
CA TRP A 133 -3.30 -14.98 5.74
C TRP A 133 -1.95 -15.33 6.37
N MET A 134 -0.88 -14.89 5.71
CA MET A 134 0.49 -15.13 6.13
C MET A 134 1.05 -13.84 6.71
N ASP A 135 1.22 -13.83 8.04
CA ASP A 135 1.94 -12.76 8.73
C ASP A 135 3.46 -12.99 8.58
N LEU A 136 4.06 -12.29 7.61
CA LEU A 136 5.51 -12.31 7.36
C LEU A 136 6.21 -11.09 7.97
N GLU A 137 5.47 -10.14 8.56
CA GLU A 137 6.03 -8.87 9.04
C GLU A 137 6.31 -8.90 10.54
N SER A 138 5.59 -9.73 11.29
CA SER A 138 5.81 -9.92 12.72
C SER A 138 6.88 -10.98 12.98
N SER A 139 7.74 -10.73 13.98
CA SER A 139 8.65 -11.73 14.52
C SER A 139 7.95 -12.56 15.59
N ARG A 140 8.42 -13.80 15.81
CA ARG A 140 8.02 -14.62 16.96
C ARG A 140 9.24 -14.93 17.80
N ARG A 141 9.19 -14.61 19.10
CA ARG A 141 10.27 -14.91 20.06
C ARG A 141 10.39 -16.39 20.45
N GLY A 142 9.57 -17.25 19.85
CA GLY A 142 9.56 -18.69 20.10
C GLY A 142 8.18 -19.31 19.86
N PRO A 143 8.05 -20.64 19.99
CA PRO A 143 6.77 -21.33 19.91
C PRO A 143 5.77 -20.78 20.94
N GLY A 144 4.58 -20.39 20.50
CA GLY A 144 3.51 -19.89 21.37
C GLY A 144 3.63 -18.43 21.82
N ALA A 145 4.73 -17.74 21.53
CA ALA A 145 4.84 -16.30 21.80
C ALA A 145 3.90 -15.50 20.86
N PRO A 146 3.29 -14.41 21.34
CA PRO A 146 2.51 -13.53 20.48
C PRO A 146 3.39 -12.92 19.38
N PRO A 147 2.83 -12.66 18.19
CA PRO A 147 3.55 -11.97 17.13
C PRO A 147 3.96 -10.57 17.60
N GLU A 148 5.23 -10.25 17.43
CA GLU A 148 5.80 -8.94 17.72
C GLU A 148 5.91 -8.16 16.39
N PRO A 149 5.13 -7.07 16.23
CA PRO A 149 5.16 -6.28 15.01
C PRO A 149 6.55 -5.71 14.72
N ALA A 150 6.82 -5.43 13.45
CA ALA A 150 8.05 -4.73 13.08
C ALA A 150 8.14 -3.36 13.81
N PRO A 151 9.33 -2.97 14.30
CA PRO A 151 9.52 -1.70 15.02
C PRO A 151 9.47 -0.49 14.10
N ASN A 152 9.69 -0.68 12.79
CA ASN A 152 9.62 0.36 11.78
C ASN A 152 9.28 -0.24 10.40
N MET A 153 8.95 0.66 9.47
CA MET A 153 8.55 0.34 8.10
C MET A 153 9.62 -0.42 7.30
N GLU A 154 10.90 -0.04 7.43
CA GLU A 154 11.99 -0.71 6.74
C GLU A 154 12.16 -2.16 7.22
N THR A 155 12.08 -2.38 8.54
CA THR A 155 12.13 -3.72 9.13
C THR A 155 10.95 -4.57 8.66
N ALA A 156 9.75 -3.99 8.58
CA ALA A 156 8.58 -4.68 8.05
C ALA A 156 8.81 -5.16 6.62
N GLU A 157 9.29 -4.27 5.74
CA GLU A 157 9.58 -4.59 4.34
C GLU A 157 10.67 -5.66 4.21
N ARG A 158 11.79 -5.53 4.96
CA ARG A 158 12.87 -6.54 4.96
C ARG A 158 12.37 -7.91 5.37
N ARG A 159 11.51 -8.00 6.39
CA ARG A 159 10.89 -9.25 6.82
C ARG A 159 9.96 -9.85 5.76
N VAL A 160 9.23 -9.04 4.98
CA VAL A 160 8.47 -9.54 3.83
C VAL A 160 9.40 -10.18 2.79
N PHE A 161 10.52 -9.55 2.44
CA PHE A 161 11.50 -10.15 1.52
C PHE A 161 12.04 -11.48 2.05
N GLU A 162 12.44 -11.51 3.33
CA GLU A 162 12.95 -12.72 3.99
C GLU A 162 11.91 -13.84 4.00
N GLY A 163 10.67 -13.54 4.39
CA GLY A 163 9.57 -14.50 4.39
C GLY A 163 9.16 -14.99 2.99
N LEU A 164 9.50 -14.23 1.95
CA LEU A 164 9.36 -14.63 0.55
C LEU A 164 10.62 -15.33 0.01
N MET A 165 11.64 -15.59 0.83
CA MET A 165 12.92 -16.17 0.42
C MET A 165 13.65 -15.37 -0.66
N LEU A 166 13.52 -14.05 -0.62
CA LEU A 166 14.18 -13.13 -1.54
C LEU A 166 15.24 -12.31 -0.79
N ALA A 167 16.36 -12.05 -1.44
CA ALA A 167 17.30 -11.05 -0.95
C ALA A 167 16.62 -9.68 -0.99
N TRP A 168 16.68 -8.94 0.13
CA TRP A 168 16.15 -7.58 0.16
C TRP A 168 16.92 -6.70 -0.82
N ARG A 169 16.18 -5.99 -1.67
CA ARG A 169 16.70 -5.02 -2.64
C ARG A 169 16.22 -3.65 -2.22
N PRO A 170 17.06 -2.62 -2.09
CA PRO A 170 16.58 -1.27 -1.78
C PRO A 170 15.68 -0.74 -2.91
N PRO A 171 14.79 0.24 -2.64
CA PRO A 171 13.85 0.76 -3.65
C PRO A 171 14.51 1.19 -4.97
N GLU A 172 15.71 1.76 -4.90
CA GLU A 172 16.48 2.24 -6.05
C GLU A 172 16.89 1.10 -7.01
N GLU A 173 17.00 -0.14 -6.51
CA GLU A 173 17.30 -1.35 -7.30
C GLU A 173 16.05 -2.01 -7.90
N ARG A 174 14.84 -1.45 -7.69
CA ARG A 174 13.56 -2.03 -8.16
C ARG A 174 13.01 -1.33 -9.40
N CYS A 175 13.83 -0.52 -10.06
CA CYS A 175 13.49 0.32 -11.20
C CYS A 175 13.47 -0.47 -12.53
N THR A 176 12.70 -1.56 -12.59
CA THR A 176 12.54 -2.35 -13.81
C THR A 176 11.26 -1.89 -14.53
N GLY A 177 11.44 -1.21 -15.67
CA GLY A 177 10.38 -0.57 -16.47
C GLY A 177 9.21 -1.48 -16.82
#